data_AF-B4H5D1-F1
#
_entry.id   AF-B4H5D1-F1
#
_cell.length_a   1.000
_cell.length_b   1.000
_cell.length_c   1.000
_cell.angle_alpha   90.00
_cell.angle_beta   90.00
_cell.angle_gamma   90.00
#
_symmetry.space_group_name_H-M   'P 1'
#
loop_
_entity.id
_entity.type
_entity.pdbx_description
1 polymer ?
#
loop_
_entity_poly.entity_id
_entity_poly.type
_entity_poly.pdbx_seq_one_letter_code
_entity_poly.pdbx_strand_id
1 'polypeptide(L)'
;MENIRLLGIALLIVGLSAYPQSSNELGVGNPWLASPQQQPESGGTTTTPQPTTQSPQYLACLQSCPATSEYNPICGSDNVNYYNGGKFDCAVRCGQNIRRIHLGACRNT
;
A
#
# COMPACT_ATOMS: atom_id res chain seq x y z
N MET A 1 -33.22 -22.81 -59.91
CA MET A 1 -33.02 -21.40 -59.52
C MET A 1 -32.27 -21.42 -58.21
N GLU A 2 -31.00 -21.08 -58.30
CA GLU A 2 -29.91 -21.26 -57.33
C GLU A 2 -29.59 -19.90 -56.73
N ASN A 3 -29.85 -19.67 -55.44
CA ASN A 3 -29.45 -18.50 -54.65
C ASN A 3 -30.31 -18.42 -53.35
N ILE A 4 -29.83 -18.32 -52.12
CA ILE A 4 -28.55 -17.94 -51.53
C ILE A 4 -28.52 -18.57 -50.12
N ARG A 5 -27.57 -19.48 -49.88
CA ARG A 5 -27.19 -19.98 -48.54
C ARG A 5 -25.93 -19.26 -48.07
N LEU A 6 -26.06 -17.99 -47.70
CA LEU A 6 -25.01 -17.15 -47.10
C LEU A 6 -25.83 -16.14 -46.27
N LEU A 7 -25.76 -16.03 -44.95
CA LEU A 7 -24.57 -15.80 -44.12
C LEU A 7 -24.94 -16.09 -42.66
N GLY A 8 -24.01 -16.66 -41.88
CA GLY A 8 -23.91 -16.28 -40.46
C GLY A 8 -24.10 -17.35 -39.39
N ILE A 9 -23.96 -18.65 -39.68
CA ILE A 9 -23.89 -19.67 -38.61
C ILE A 9 -22.60 -20.50 -38.75
N ALA A 10 -21.51 -19.86 -38.35
CA ALA A 10 -20.23 -20.42 -37.88
C ALA A 10 -19.44 -19.17 -37.44
N LEU A 11 -18.98 -19.01 -36.19
CA LEU A 11 -17.89 -19.74 -35.56
C LEU A 11 -17.93 -19.44 -34.04
N LEU A 12 -17.98 -20.46 -33.19
CA LEU A 12 -16.87 -20.93 -32.34
C LEU A 12 -16.56 -20.04 -31.12
N ILE A 13 -17.08 -20.40 -29.94
CA ILE A 13 -16.37 -21.03 -28.80
C ILE A 13 -15.19 -20.24 -28.20
N VAL A 14 -15.38 -19.88 -26.92
CA VAL A 14 -14.40 -19.91 -25.81
C VAL A 14 -13.30 -18.83 -25.84
N GLY A 15 -13.30 -17.97 -24.81
CA GLY A 15 -12.11 -17.16 -24.50
C GLY A 15 -12.29 -15.88 -23.68
N LEU A 16 -13.26 -15.80 -22.75
CA LEU A 16 -13.23 -14.76 -21.72
C LEU A 16 -12.14 -15.11 -20.69
N SER A 17 -10.89 -14.74 -20.96
CA SER A 17 -9.86 -14.50 -19.93
C SER A 17 -8.58 -13.95 -20.56
N ALA A 18 -8.64 -12.79 -21.21
CA ALA A 18 -7.46 -11.93 -21.27
C ALA A 18 -7.38 -11.15 -19.95
N TYR A 19 -7.18 -11.87 -18.83
CA TYR A 19 -6.51 -11.23 -17.69
C TYR A 19 -5.07 -11.04 -18.13
N PRO A 20 -4.45 -9.86 -17.93
CA PRO A 20 -3.00 -9.77 -18.06
C PRO A 20 -2.40 -10.73 -17.03
N GLN A 21 -1.79 -11.82 -17.52
CA GLN A 21 -0.96 -12.68 -16.70
C GLN A 21 0.27 -11.86 -16.32
N SER A 22 0.33 -11.41 -15.07
CA SER A 22 1.56 -10.90 -14.45
C SER A 22 2.54 -12.07 -14.35
N SER A 23 3.27 -12.34 -15.41
CA SER A 23 4.43 -13.22 -15.40
C SER A 23 5.55 -12.48 -14.67
N ASN A 24 5.61 -12.64 -13.36
CA ASN A 24 6.80 -12.27 -12.60
C ASN A 24 7.82 -13.37 -12.90
N GLU A 25 8.56 -13.19 -13.99
CA GLU A 25 9.67 -14.06 -14.35
C GLU A 25 10.69 -14.08 -13.21
N LEU A 26 11.06 -15.29 -12.79
CA LEU A 26 12.12 -15.55 -11.83
C LEU A 26 13.47 -15.14 -12.45
N GLY A 27 13.78 -13.84 -12.37
CA GLY A 27 15.05 -13.26 -12.75
C GLY A 27 15.99 -13.19 -11.56
N VAL A 28 16.85 -14.19 -11.42
CA VAL A 28 18.07 -14.07 -10.61
C VAL A 28 19.01 -13.09 -11.30
N GLY A 29 19.31 -11.97 -10.63
CA GLY A 29 20.57 -11.27 -10.79
C GLY A 29 20.52 -9.74 -10.99
N ASN A 30 20.85 -8.99 -9.94
CA ASN A 30 22.01 -8.09 -9.93
C ASN A 30 22.39 -7.65 -8.49
N PRO A 31 23.57 -8.06 -7.96
CA PRO A 31 23.99 -7.72 -6.58
C PRO A 31 24.45 -6.26 -6.34
N TRP A 32 24.19 -5.32 -7.26
CA TRP A 32 24.83 -4.00 -7.25
C TRP A 32 23.90 -2.79 -7.35
N LEU A 33 22.58 -2.95 -7.23
CA LEU A 33 21.69 -1.84 -6.84
C LEU A 33 21.51 -1.83 -5.31
N ALA A 34 22.63 -1.83 -4.59
CA ALA A 34 22.64 -1.29 -3.25
C ALA A 34 22.55 0.23 -3.39
N SER A 35 21.33 0.78 -3.26
CA SER A 35 21.20 2.19 -2.87
C SER A 35 22.11 2.43 -1.66
N PRO A 36 22.78 3.58 -1.54
CA PRO A 36 23.43 3.92 -0.28
C PRO A 36 22.36 3.85 0.80
N GLN A 37 22.46 2.84 1.67
CA GLN A 37 21.79 2.88 2.94
C GLN A 37 22.29 4.14 3.63
N GLN A 38 21.46 5.18 3.63
CA GLN A 38 21.37 6.06 4.78
C GLN A 38 20.06 5.74 5.47
N GLN A 39 19.99 4.50 5.95
CA GLN A 39 19.33 4.22 7.21
C GLN A 39 20.22 4.88 8.26
N PRO A 40 19.74 5.85 9.06
CA PRO A 40 20.22 5.89 10.41
C PRO A 40 19.76 4.56 11.01
N GLU A 41 20.69 3.61 11.18
CA GLU A 41 20.47 2.50 12.08
C GLU A 41 20.13 3.09 13.46
N SER A 42 18.84 3.20 13.74
CA SER A 42 18.36 3.34 15.11
C SER A 42 17.72 2.02 15.51
N GLY A 43 18.55 0.98 15.53
CA GLY A 43 18.40 -0.14 16.46
C GLY A 43 18.70 0.36 17.87
N GLY A 44 17.88 1.29 18.35
CA GLY A 44 18.07 1.99 19.61
C GLY A 44 16.71 2.50 20.07
N THR A 45 16.27 2.00 21.21
CA THR A 45 15.16 2.57 21.99
C THR A 45 15.60 3.95 22.46
N THR A 46 15.50 4.96 21.60
CA THR A 46 15.92 6.33 21.92
C THR A 46 14.69 7.20 22.08
N THR A 47 14.35 7.51 23.34
CA THR A 47 13.34 8.50 23.71
C THR A 47 13.88 9.92 23.47
N THR A 48 14.08 10.29 22.22
CA THR A 48 14.33 11.69 21.84
C THR A 48 12.97 12.33 21.51
N PRO A 49 12.67 13.57 21.94
CA PRO A 49 11.49 14.28 21.46
C PRO A 49 11.58 14.42 19.93
N GLN A 50 10.74 13.66 19.22
CA GLN A 50 10.65 13.70 17.77
C GLN A 50 10.20 15.11 17.35
N PRO A 51 10.82 15.72 16.33
CA PRO A 51 10.31 16.96 15.74
C PRO A 51 8.82 16.80 15.41
N THR A 52 7.98 17.77 15.80
CA THR A 52 6.55 17.76 15.50
C THR A 52 6.24 17.89 14.00
N THR A 53 7.25 18.26 13.20
CA THR A 53 7.17 18.30 11.74
C THR A 53 7.77 17.01 11.16
N GLN A 54 6.93 16.22 10.50
CA GLN A 54 7.33 15.00 9.80
C GLN A 54 8.31 15.33 8.65
N SER A 55 9.24 14.41 8.36
CA SER A 55 10.21 14.60 7.29
C SER A 55 9.54 14.58 5.90
N PRO A 56 10.12 15.25 4.88
CA PRO A 56 9.61 15.16 3.51
C PRO A 56 9.52 13.73 2.97
N GLN A 57 10.45 12.86 3.38
CA GLN A 57 10.46 11.45 2.97
C GLN A 57 9.28 10.68 3.58
N TYR A 58 8.97 10.94 4.85
CA TYR A 58 7.81 10.35 5.51
C TYR A 58 6.51 10.79 4.82
N LEU A 59 6.38 12.09 4.53
CA LEU A 59 5.22 12.63 3.83
C LEU A 59 5.06 12.04 2.43
N ALA A 60 6.15 11.92 1.66
CA ALA A 60 6.12 11.28 0.34
C ALA A 60 5.66 9.83 0.42
N CYS A 61 6.11 9.08 1.45
CA CYS A 61 5.64 7.73 1.69
C CYS A 61 4.14 7.67 2.02
N LEU A 62 3.63 8.59 2.87
CA LEU A 62 2.20 8.63 3.19
C LEU A 62 1.31 8.84 1.96
N GLN A 63 1.79 9.61 0.96
CA GLN A 63 1.05 9.88 -0.27
C GLN A 63 0.98 8.66 -1.22
N SER A 64 1.91 7.71 -1.12
CA SER A 64 1.90 6.51 -1.97
C SER A 64 1.02 5.38 -1.42
N CYS A 65 0.51 5.52 -0.20
CA CYS A 65 -0.25 4.46 0.45
C CYS A 65 -1.66 4.30 -0.11
N PRO A 66 -2.07 3.07 -0.47
CA PRO A 66 -3.47 2.78 -0.76
C PRO A 66 -4.28 2.82 0.55
N ALA A 67 -5.27 3.70 0.61
CA ALA A 67 -6.26 3.72 1.68
C ALA A 67 -7.60 4.19 1.12
N THR A 68 -8.69 3.65 1.66
CA THR A 68 -10.04 4.09 1.31
C THR A 68 -10.41 5.35 2.11
N SER A 69 -11.47 6.02 1.68
CA SER A 69 -12.06 7.17 2.40
C SER A 69 -13.07 6.77 3.49
N GLU A 70 -13.18 5.47 3.77
CA GLU A 70 -14.00 4.90 4.85
C GLU A 70 -13.48 5.38 6.21
N TYR A 71 -14.38 5.89 7.05
CA TYR A 71 -14.03 6.32 8.41
C TYR A 71 -14.23 5.17 9.41
N ASN A 72 -13.12 4.57 9.83
CA ASN A 72 -13.08 3.50 10.83
C ASN A 72 -11.87 3.72 11.74
N PRO A 73 -11.95 4.71 12.65
CA PRO A 73 -10.77 5.30 13.27
C PRO A 73 -10.02 4.30 14.14
N ILE A 74 -8.72 4.56 14.30
CA ILE A 74 -7.80 3.80 15.13
C ILE A 74 -7.07 4.75 16.07
N CYS A 75 -7.02 4.42 17.37
CA CYS A 75 -6.21 5.15 18.32
C CYS A 75 -4.78 4.60 18.35
N GLY A 76 -3.82 5.44 17.98
CA GLY A 76 -2.39 5.13 18.07
C GLY A 76 -1.81 5.38 19.45
N SER A 77 -0.64 4.79 19.73
CA SER A 77 0.11 5.00 20.98
C SER A 77 0.73 6.39 21.09
N ASP A 78 0.73 7.15 20.00
CA ASP A 78 1.04 8.57 19.91
C ASP A 78 -0.17 9.47 20.24
N ASN A 79 -1.30 8.87 20.67
CA ASN A 79 -2.55 9.55 20.95
C ASN A 79 -3.14 10.28 19.73
N VAL A 80 -2.81 9.82 18.52
CA VAL A 80 -3.34 10.34 17.26
C VAL A 80 -4.49 9.45 16.76
N ASN A 81 -5.52 10.12 16.23
CA ASN A 81 -6.63 9.48 15.53
C ASN A 81 -6.25 9.20 14.08
N TYR A 82 -5.98 7.94 13.74
CA TYR A 82 -5.80 7.53 12.36
C TYR A 82 -7.18 7.27 11.74
N TYR A 83 -7.47 7.92 10.62
CA TYR A 83 -8.80 7.93 10.00
C TYR A 83 -9.36 6.53 9.69
N ASN A 84 -8.47 5.60 9.31
CA ASN A 84 -8.78 4.18 9.20
C ASN A 84 -7.53 3.31 9.39
N GLY A 85 -7.75 2.00 9.43
CA GLY A 85 -6.68 1.00 9.52
C GLY A 85 -5.62 1.12 8.42
N GLY A 86 -6.02 1.42 7.18
CA GLY A 86 -5.08 1.61 6.08
C GLY A 86 -4.13 2.80 6.30
N LYS A 87 -4.65 3.92 6.83
CA LYS A 87 -3.83 5.08 7.20
C LYS A 87 -2.91 4.79 8.40
N PHE A 88 -3.37 4.02 9.38
CA PHE A 88 -2.53 3.58 10.52
C PHE A 88 -1.38 2.68 10.03
N ASP A 89 -1.69 1.64 9.26
CA ASP A 89 -0.69 0.69 8.76
C ASP A 89 0.32 1.38 7.82
N CYS A 90 -0.14 2.35 7.04
CA CYS A 90 0.71 3.20 6.22
C CYS A 90 1.75 3.96 7.05
N ALA A 91 1.33 4.63 8.13
CA ALA A 91 2.24 5.36 9.00
C ALA A 91 3.34 4.44 9.57
N VAL A 92 2.97 3.24 10.03
CA VAL A 92 3.92 2.23 10.51
C VAL A 92 4.91 1.82 9.41
N ARG A 93 4.41 1.52 8.20
CA ARG A 93 5.26 1.16 7.04
C ARG A 93 6.20 2.28 6.61
N CYS A 94 5.77 3.53 6.76
CA CYS A 94 6.58 4.71 6.49
C CYS A 94 7.61 5.02 7.57
N GLY A 95 7.70 4.20 8.63
CA GLY A 95 8.71 4.29 9.67
C GLY A 95 8.24 4.94 10.97
N GLN A 96 6.93 5.23 11.11
CA GLN A 96 6.40 5.71 12.38
C GLN A 96 6.38 4.57 13.41
N ASN A 97 7.09 4.73 14.52
CA ASN A 97 7.13 3.73 15.59
C ASN A 97 5.92 3.88 16.54
N ILE A 98 4.76 3.40 16.09
CA ILE A 98 3.48 3.47 16.82
C ILE A 98 2.83 2.09 16.94
N ARG A 99 2.03 1.93 17.97
CA ARG A 99 1.20 0.74 18.20
C ARG A 99 -0.27 1.12 18.21
N ARG A 100 -1.11 0.18 17.81
CA ARG A 100 -2.56 0.30 17.97
C ARG A 100 -2.91 0.12 19.44
N ILE A 101 -3.57 1.11 20.04
CA ILE A 101 -4.10 0.99 21.41
C ILE A 101 -5.47 0.33 21.39
N HIS A 102 -6.40 0.87 20.60
CA HIS A 102 -7.73 0.28 20.40
C HIS A 102 -8.35 0.73 19.06
N LEU A 103 -9.42 0.04 18.66
CA LEU A 103 -10.30 0.50 17.58
C LEU A 103 -11.14 1.68 18.07
N GLY A 104 -11.44 2.63 17.19
CA GLY A 104 -12.10 3.89 17.54
C GLY A 104 -11.12 5.05 17.68
N ALA A 105 -11.65 6.27 17.80
CA ALA A 105 -10.87 7.45 18.11
C ALA A 105 -10.34 7.40 19.55
N CYS A 106 -9.16 7.97 19.79
CA CYS A 106 -8.61 8.19 21.12
C CYS A 106 -9.57 9.00 22.00
N ARG A 107 -9.48 8.75 23.32
CA ARG A 107 -10.26 9.49 24.30
C ARG A 107 -9.66 10.89 24.46
N ASN A 108 -10.48 11.92 24.30
CA ASN A 108 -10.11 13.27 24.72
C ASN A 108 -10.32 13.33 26.23
N THR A 109 -9.25 13.32 27.01
CA THR A 109 -9.25 13.64 28.45
C THR A 109 -8.84 15.09 28.64
#